data_AF-A0A926SJA9-F1
#
_entry.id   AF-A0A926SJA9-F1
#
_cell.length_a   1.000
_cell.length_b   1.000
_cell.length_c   1.000
_cell.angle_alpha   90.00
_cell.angle_beta   90.00
_cell.angle_gamma   90.00
#
_symmetry.space_group_name_H-M   'P 1'
#
loop_
_entity.id
_entity.type
_entity.pdbx_description
1 polymer ?
#
loop_
_entity_poly.entity_id
_entity_poly.type
_entity_poly.pdbx_seq_one_letter_code
_entity_poly.pdbx_strand_id
1 'polypeptide(L)'
;MEVSTFELLVKRIAPRVALPPAAQPVARRIVQGYFLTLSNLETIDLRYRLEFRISLPDNPAQADAVTRILEGNTFLIFDIAGSNNTLSLTRVGTTGRYISQEFVIPAQKTASIELLPDVVRFASQDDPALEIRGFVSLFLPRIFTGTTLPERLIGRPQSPRPVKVLLNAEIRGTFLPNDFPANPASTDFDQINYSLALASGKALNEIESEPPRILVPGSSVGLELTPGAVRMSSASDSAAADLGAMIAGLMVSSNGNGANLESLNRSLAELDLPVTMRGM
;
A
#
# COMPACT_ATOMS: atom_id res chain seq x y z
N MET A 1 4.68 8.69 3.39
CA MET A 1 5.72 8.61 4.43
C MET A 1 6.24 7.18 4.49
N GLU A 2 7.55 6.95 4.55
CA GLU A 2 8.08 5.61 4.79
C GLU A 2 7.89 5.17 6.25
N VAL A 3 7.46 3.94 6.47
CA VAL A 3 7.16 3.41 7.81
C VAL A 3 8.28 2.49 8.29
N SER A 4 8.50 1.37 7.61
CA SER A 4 9.53 0.39 7.96
C SER A 4 9.87 -0.50 6.77
N THR A 5 10.95 -1.26 6.88
CA THR A 5 11.13 -2.46 6.06
C THR A 5 10.11 -3.53 6.47
N PHE A 6 9.97 -4.58 5.66
CA PHE A 6 9.27 -5.79 6.03
C PHE A 6 9.86 -7.02 5.33
N GLU A 7 9.58 -8.18 5.90
CA GLU A 7 9.94 -9.47 5.31
C GLU A 7 8.84 -10.50 5.59
N LEU A 8 8.41 -11.18 4.54
CA LEU A 8 7.52 -12.33 4.60
C LEU A 8 8.32 -13.58 4.22
N LEU A 9 8.19 -14.63 5.03
CA LEU A 9 8.87 -15.90 4.81
C LEU A 9 7.89 -17.05 4.99
N VAL A 10 7.93 -18.00 4.06
CA VAL A 10 7.55 -19.39 4.35
C VAL A 10 8.67 -20.28 3.81
N LYS A 11 9.60 -20.66 4.69
CA LYS A 11 10.85 -21.37 4.35
C LYS A 11 11.33 -22.30 5.44
N ARG A 12 12.20 -23.25 5.10
CA ARG A 12 12.98 -24.00 6.09
C ARG A 12 14.06 -23.12 6.73
N ILE A 13 14.30 -23.33 8.03
CA ILE A 13 15.30 -22.57 8.79
C ILE A 13 16.69 -23.22 8.77
N ALA A 14 16.78 -24.47 8.32
CA ALA A 14 18.04 -25.16 8.10
C ALA A 14 17.96 -26.08 6.87
N PRO A 15 19.07 -26.32 6.16
CA PRO A 15 19.08 -27.22 5.00
C PRO A 15 18.82 -28.67 5.40
N ARG A 16 17.71 -29.25 4.94
CA ARG A 16 17.32 -30.62 5.30
C ARG A 16 18.29 -31.68 4.75
N VAL A 17 18.76 -31.48 3.52
CA VAL A 17 19.60 -32.45 2.78
C VAL A 17 21.01 -32.58 3.34
N ALA A 18 21.46 -31.60 4.15
CA ALA A 18 22.79 -31.56 4.74
C ALA A 18 22.84 -32.09 6.18
N LEU A 19 21.71 -32.51 6.76
CA LEU A 19 21.62 -32.87 8.18
C LEU A 19 21.51 -34.39 8.39
N PRO A 20 22.28 -34.97 9.34
CA PRO A 20 22.08 -36.37 9.74
C PRO A 20 20.66 -36.58 10.33
N PRO A 21 20.11 -37.81 10.31
CA PRO A 21 18.74 -38.09 10.74
C PRO A 21 18.38 -37.51 12.13
N ALA A 22 19.30 -37.58 13.10
CA ALA A 22 19.10 -37.06 14.44
C ALA A 22 18.96 -35.52 14.51
N ALA A 23 19.49 -34.79 13.53
CA ALA A 23 19.44 -33.33 13.46
C ALA A 23 18.32 -32.79 12.56
N GLN A 24 17.58 -33.68 11.87
CA GLN A 24 16.45 -33.31 11.00
C GLN A 24 15.38 -32.44 11.68
N PRO A 25 15.04 -32.63 12.98
CA PRO A 25 14.07 -31.78 13.66
C PRO A 25 14.44 -30.30 13.70
N VAL A 26 15.72 -29.92 13.57
CA VAL A 26 16.16 -28.51 13.54
C VAL A 26 15.72 -27.80 12.26
N ALA A 27 15.49 -28.52 11.16
CA ALA A 27 15.10 -27.97 9.87
C ALA A 27 13.61 -27.57 9.77
N ARG A 28 13.03 -27.06 10.86
CA ARG A 28 11.63 -26.59 10.93
C ARG A 28 11.34 -25.54 9.86
N ARG A 29 10.06 -25.33 9.55
CA ARG A 29 9.64 -24.25 8.65
C ARG A 29 9.22 -23.05 9.46
N ILE A 30 9.61 -21.85 9.04
CA ILE A 30 9.09 -20.61 9.60
C ILE A 30 7.98 -20.08 8.70
N VAL A 31 6.90 -19.57 9.31
CA VAL A 31 5.89 -18.72 8.67
C VAL A 31 5.98 -17.36 9.32
N GLN A 32 6.29 -16.33 8.55
CA GLN A 32 6.54 -14.98 9.03
C GLN A 32 5.63 -13.97 8.35
N GLY A 33 4.91 -13.19 9.15
CA GLY A 33 4.04 -12.09 8.71
C GLY A 33 4.51 -10.75 9.23
N TYR A 34 4.09 -9.69 8.54
CA TYR A 34 4.33 -8.30 8.94
C TYR A 34 3.09 -7.71 9.59
N PHE A 35 3.28 -7.02 10.72
CA PHE A 35 2.21 -6.41 11.51
C PHE A 35 2.53 -4.93 11.70
N LEU A 36 1.55 -4.07 11.44
CA LEU A 36 1.63 -2.64 11.65
C LEU A 36 0.46 -2.21 12.53
N THR A 37 0.77 -1.73 13.73
CA THR A 37 -0.19 -1.01 14.56
C THR A 37 -0.20 0.46 14.14
N LEU A 38 -1.38 1.00 13.85
CA LEU A 38 -1.58 2.39 13.46
C LEU A 38 -2.70 3.01 14.32
N SER A 39 -2.36 4.02 15.12
CA SER A 39 -3.35 4.78 15.90
C SER A 39 -3.62 6.14 15.26
N ASN A 40 -4.89 6.44 15.02
CA ASN A 40 -5.35 7.78 14.68
C ASN A 40 -5.50 8.59 15.98
N LEU A 41 -4.68 9.62 16.19
CA LEU A 41 -4.75 10.46 17.39
C LEU A 41 -5.67 11.68 17.24
N GLU A 42 -6.22 11.90 16.05
CA GLU A 42 -7.11 13.02 15.77
C GLU A 42 -8.54 12.73 16.25
N THR A 43 -9.33 13.80 16.37
CA THR A 43 -10.76 13.74 16.74
C THR A 43 -11.68 13.57 15.52
N ILE A 44 -11.12 13.23 14.37
CA ILE A 44 -11.84 12.99 13.12
C ILE A 44 -11.45 11.63 12.55
N ASP A 45 -12.35 11.04 11.80
CA ASP A 45 -12.07 9.81 11.06
C ASP A 45 -11.10 10.12 9.92
N LEU A 46 -10.08 9.28 9.79
CA LEU A 46 -9.04 9.45 8.78
C LEU A 46 -8.97 8.23 7.88
N ARG A 47 -8.90 8.49 6.58
CA ARG A 47 -8.72 7.49 5.53
C ARG A 47 -7.24 7.33 5.23
N TYR A 48 -6.76 6.12 5.23
CA TYR A 48 -5.36 5.79 4.98
C TYR A 48 -5.23 4.87 3.78
N ARG A 49 -4.01 4.84 3.24
CA ARG A 49 -3.60 3.89 2.20
C ARG A 49 -2.17 3.47 2.45
N LEU A 50 -1.90 2.19 2.23
CA LEU A 50 -0.56 1.64 2.29
C LEU A 50 -0.03 1.38 0.88
N GLU A 51 1.27 1.55 0.73
CA GLU A 51 2.01 1.10 -0.43
C GLU A 51 3.11 0.16 0.02
N PHE A 52 3.18 -1.02 -0.59
CA PHE A 52 4.27 -1.96 -0.39
C PHE A 52 5.16 -1.93 -1.63
N ARG A 53 6.46 -1.76 -1.42
CA ARG A 53 7.48 -1.86 -2.46
C ARG A 53 8.36 -3.06 -2.18
N ILE A 54 8.35 -4.01 -3.10
CA ILE A 54 9.14 -5.24 -3.00
C ILE A 54 10.30 -5.24 -3.99
N SER A 55 11.36 -5.94 -3.62
CA SER A 55 12.41 -6.32 -4.56
C SER A 55 11.88 -7.45 -5.45
N LEU A 56 11.78 -7.19 -6.75
CA LEU A 56 11.43 -8.24 -7.71
C LEU A 56 12.63 -9.15 -7.97
N PRO A 57 12.40 -10.43 -8.34
CA PRO A 57 13.47 -11.32 -8.79
C PRO A 57 14.16 -10.76 -10.04
N ASP A 58 15.50 -10.79 -10.08
CA ASP A 58 16.27 -10.34 -11.24
C ASP A 58 15.97 -11.16 -12.50
N ASN A 59 15.68 -12.45 -12.33
CA ASN A 59 15.27 -13.34 -13.40
C ASN A 59 13.80 -13.78 -13.20
N PRO A 60 12.85 -13.23 -13.96
CA PRO A 60 11.43 -13.62 -13.85
C PRO A 60 11.15 -15.04 -14.35
N ALA A 61 12.07 -15.68 -15.07
CA ALA A 61 11.97 -17.06 -15.51
C ALA A 61 12.49 -18.08 -14.47
N GLN A 62 13.02 -17.63 -13.34
CA GLN A 62 13.43 -18.51 -12.25
C GLN A 62 12.20 -19.21 -11.65
N ALA A 63 12.33 -20.49 -11.30
CA ALA A 63 11.21 -21.34 -10.87
C ALA A 63 10.42 -20.79 -9.66
N ASP A 64 11.06 -20.05 -8.77
CA ASP A 64 10.46 -19.45 -7.58
C ASP A 64 10.13 -17.95 -7.75
N ALA A 65 10.28 -17.38 -8.95
CA ALA A 65 9.98 -15.96 -9.19
C ALA A 65 8.51 -15.62 -8.87
N VAL A 66 7.59 -16.55 -9.16
CA VAL A 66 6.15 -16.40 -8.89
C VAL A 66 5.83 -16.47 -7.39
N THR A 67 6.68 -17.09 -6.57
CA THR A 67 6.53 -17.13 -5.10
C THR A 67 7.26 -15.99 -4.41
N ARG A 68 7.77 -15.00 -5.15
CA ARG A 68 8.48 -13.82 -4.61
C ARG A 68 7.74 -12.51 -4.88
N ILE A 69 6.44 -12.59 -5.14
CA ILE A 69 5.55 -11.45 -5.36
C ILE A 69 4.38 -11.48 -4.37
N LEU A 70 3.77 -10.34 -4.05
CA LEU A 70 2.63 -10.30 -3.11
C LEU A 70 1.35 -10.90 -3.72
N GLU A 71 1.15 -10.68 -5.02
CA GLU A 71 -0.05 -11.10 -5.75
C GLU A 71 -0.26 -12.61 -5.68
N GLY A 72 -1.41 -13.03 -5.16
CA GLY A 72 -1.80 -14.44 -5.02
C GLY A 72 -0.99 -15.25 -3.98
N ASN A 73 -0.06 -14.62 -3.26
CA ASN A 73 0.75 -15.29 -2.24
C ASN A 73 0.52 -14.73 -0.82
N THR A 74 -0.25 -13.65 -0.69
CA THR A 74 -0.42 -12.93 0.56
C THR A 74 -1.85 -12.45 0.77
N PHE A 75 -2.20 -12.23 2.04
CA PHE A 75 -3.42 -11.57 2.47
C PHE A 75 -3.07 -10.29 3.21
N LEU A 76 -3.73 -9.19 2.88
CA LEU A 76 -3.70 -7.97 3.67
C LEU A 76 -4.98 -7.91 4.51
N ILE A 77 -4.81 -7.88 5.83
CA ILE A 77 -5.91 -7.86 6.79
C ILE A 77 -5.83 -6.55 7.56
N PHE A 78 -7.00 -6.00 7.86
CA PHE A 78 -7.20 -4.80 8.63
C PHE A 78 -8.23 -5.08 9.73
N ASP A 79 -7.86 -4.77 10.96
CA ASP A 79 -8.71 -4.94 12.13
C ASP A 79 -8.76 -3.66 12.97
N ILE A 80 -9.97 -3.30 13.41
CA ILE A 80 -10.21 -2.37 14.51
C ILE A 80 -11.10 -3.09 15.52
N ALA A 81 -10.55 -3.34 16.71
CA ALA A 81 -11.29 -3.91 17.84
C ALA A 81 -11.87 -5.33 17.61
N GLY A 82 -11.19 -6.17 16.84
CA GLY A 82 -11.40 -7.63 16.77
C GLY A 82 -12.18 -8.14 15.57
N SER A 83 -12.55 -7.30 14.61
CA SER A 83 -13.16 -7.71 13.33
C SER A 83 -12.16 -7.62 12.18
N ASN A 84 -11.70 -8.78 11.70
CA ASN A 84 -10.81 -8.87 10.56
C ASN A 84 -11.53 -8.54 9.25
N ASN A 85 -11.00 -7.57 8.51
CA ASN A 85 -11.43 -7.20 7.17
C ASN A 85 -10.29 -7.43 6.18
N THR A 86 -10.53 -8.16 5.10
CA THR A 86 -9.54 -8.30 4.03
C THR A 86 -9.50 -7.03 3.18
N LEU A 87 -8.30 -6.49 2.97
CA LEU A 87 -8.05 -5.40 2.04
C LEU A 87 -7.48 -5.95 0.74
N SER A 88 -7.93 -5.39 -0.38
CA SER A 88 -7.33 -5.71 -1.68
C SER A 88 -5.95 -5.05 -1.81
N LEU A 89 -5.02 -5.75 -2.45
CA LEU A 89 -3.72 -5.21 -2.88
C LEU A 89 -3.68 -5.22 -4.41
N THR A 90 -3.42 -4.06 -5.01
CA THR A 90 -3.35 -3.91 -6.47
C THR A 90 -1.92 -3.61 -6.88
N ARG A 91 -1.36 -4.44 -7.76
CA ARG A 91 -0.04 -4.20 -8.37
C ARG A 91 -0.13 -3.05 -9.37
N VAL A 92 0.84 -2.13 -9.32
CA VAL A 92 0.92 -1.00 -10.24
C VAL A 92 1.90 -1.29 -11.37
N GLY A 93 1.36 -1.57 -12.55
CA GLY A 93 2.13 -1.92 -13.74
C GLY A 93 2.96 -3.19 -13.52
N THR A 94 4.16 -3.22 -14.10
CA THR A 94 5.10 -4.34 -13.97
C THR A 94 6.07 -4.19 -12.79
N THR A 95 5.97 -3.10 -12.04
CA THR A 95 6.89 -2.80 -10.93
C THR A 95 6.59 -3.64 -9.69
N GLY A 96 7.51 -3.63 -8.71
CA GLY A 96 7.32 -4.23 -7.38
C GLY A 96 6.43 -3.40 -6.46
N ARG A 97 5.58 -2.51 -7.00
CA ARG A 97 4.76 -1.57 -6.24
C ARG A 97 3.33 -2.11 -6.12
N TYR A 98 2.83 -2.18 -4.90
CA TYR A 98 1.48 -2.65 -4.57
C TYR A 98 0.78 -1.61 -3.71
N ILE A 99 -0.43 -1.23 -4.09
CA ILE A 99 -1.24 -0.24 -3.38
C ILE A 99 -2.41 -0.97 -2.71
N SER A 100 -2.64 -0.69 -1.43
CA SER A 100 -3.81 -1.20 -0.73
C SER A 100 -5.08 -0.46 -1.15
N GLN A 101 -6.21 -1.13 -1.02
CA GLN A 101 -7.49 -0.44 -0.86
C GLN A 101 -7.39 0.58 0.28
N GLU A 102 -8.08 1.71 0.14
CA GLU A 102 -8.17 2.71 1.19
C GLU A 102 -9.07 2.21 2.33
N PHE A 103 -8.64 2.45 3.57
CA PHE A 103 -9.35 2.05 4.78
C PHE A 103 -9.47 3.23 5.74
N VAL A 104 -10.47 3.20 6.62
CA VAL A 104 -10.75 4.30 7.55
C VAL A 104 -10.45 3.84 8.96
N ILE A 105 -9.66 4.64 9.68
CA ILE A 105 -9.50 4.49 11.13
C ILE A 105 -10.28 5.61 11.80
N PRO A 106 -11.32 5.27 12.60
CA PRO A 106 -12.11 6.28 13.28
C PRO A 106 -11.27 7.13 14.25
N ALA A 107 -11.81 8.28 14.61
CA ALA A 107 -11.21 9.18 15.60
C ALA A 107 -10.77 8.42 16.86
N GLN A 108 -9.53 8.63 17.30
CA GLN A 108 -8.97 8.06 18.53
C GLN A 108 -8.98 6.52 18.59
N LYS A 109 -9.01 5.84 17.44
CA LYS A 109 -8.93 4.37 17.35
C LYS A 109 -7.56 3.90 16.87
N THR A 110 -7.28 2.65 17.20
CA THR A 110 -6.08 1.94 16.78
C THR A 110 -6.48 0.76 15.92
N ALA A 111 -5.80 0.60 14.80
CA ALA A 111 -5.95 -0.53 13.90
C ALA A 111 -4.71 -1.42 13.93
N SER A 112 -4.93 -2.72 13.74
CA SER A 112 -3.91 -3.70 13.34
C SER A 112 -3.99 -3.90 11.83
N ILE A 113 -2.86 -3.76 11.15
CA ILE A 113 -2.73 -4.10 9.74
C ILE A 113 -1.74 -5.26 9.62
N GLU A 114 -2.15 -6.30 8.92
CA GLU A 114 -1.40 -7.56 8.87
C GLU A 114 -1.20 -7.96 7.42
N LEU A 115 0.06 -8.07 7.00
CA LEU A 115 0.43 -8.63 5.71
C LEU A 115 0.96 -10.04 5.96
N LEU A 116 0.14 -11.03 5.64
CA LEU A 116 0.38 -12.43 5.97
C LEU A 116 0.62 -13.27 4.72
N PRO A 117 1.54 -14.24 4.74
CA PRO A 117 1.61 -15.29 3.73
C PRO A 117 0.31 -16.08 3.60
N ASP A 118 0.02 -16.59 2.40
CA ASP A 118 -1.00 -17.61 2.20
C ASP A 118 -0.48 -18.96 2.76
N VAL A 119 -0.73 -19.19 4.05
CA VAL A 119 -0.28 -20.39 4.75
C VAL A 119 -0.90 -21.65 4.15
N VAL A 120 -2.12 -21.60 3.63
CA VAL A 120 -2.77 -22.76 3.02
C VAL A 120 -2.01 -23.21 1.77
N ARG A 121 -1.51 -22.25 0.99
CA ARG A 121 -0.72 -22.52 -0.22
C ARG A 121 0.65 -23.12 0.07
N PHE A 122 1.31 -22.69 1.15
CA PHE A 122 2.73 -23.02 1.41
C PHE A 122 2.95 -24.06 2.51
N ALA A 123 2.06 -24.20 3.49
CA ALA A 123 2.34 -25.02 4.66
C ALA A 123 2.31 -26.54 4.41
N SER A 124 1.69 -26.99 3.32
CA SER A 124 1.74 -28.39 2.87
C SER A 124 2.98 -28.72 2.03
N GLN A 125 3.78 -27.72 1.64
CA GLN A 125 4.97 -27.94 0.82
C GLN A 125 6.12 -28.43 1.70
N ASP A 126 6.86 -29.43 1.21
CA ASP A 126 8.02 -29.96 1.94
C ASP A 126 9.17 -28.94 1.99
N ASP A 127 9.36 -28.17 0.92
CA ASP A 127 10.38 -27.11 0.86
C ASP A 127 9.79 -25.81 0.28
N PRO A 128 8.98 -25.08 1.07
CA PRO A 128 8.40 -23.84 0.61
C PRO A 128 9.51 -22.78 0.42
N ALA A 129 9.37 -21.97 -0.62
CA ALA A 129 10.36 -20.97 -1.01
C ALA A 129 9.78 -19.54 -1.09
N LEU A 130 8.74 -19.24 -0.31
CA LEU A 130 8.19 -17.89 -0.24
C LEU A 130 9.19 -17.00 0.50
N GLU A 131 9.66 -15.96 -0.19
CA GLU A 131 10.51 -14.92 0.38
C GLU A 131 10.20 -13.60 -0.30
N ILE A 132 9.62 -12.66 0.45
CA ILE A 132 9.25 -11.35 -0.07
C ILE A 132 9.80 -10.30 0.89
N ARG A 133 10.67 -9.43 0.38
CA ARG A 133 11.29 -8.35 1.12
C ARG A 133 10.97 -7.01 0.49
N GLY A 134 10.85 -6.00 1.32
CA GLY A 134 10.49 -4.68 0.86
C GLY A 134 10.43 -3.64 1.96
N PHE A 135 9.75 -2.55 1.65
CA PHE A 135 9.39 -1.52 2.60
C PHE A 135 7.95 -1.06 2.36
N VAL A 136 7.36 -0.49 3.41
CA VAL A 136 5.98 -0.01 3.39
C VAL A 136 5.93 1.49 3.63
N SER A 137 5.07 2.16 2.87
CA SER A 137 4.79 3.58 2.99
C SER A 137 3.33 3.79 3.37
N LEU A 138 3.07 4.77 4.24
CA LEU A 138 1.75 5.23 4.65
C LEU A 138 1.40 6.55 3.97
N PHE A 139 0.16 6.63 3.48
CA PHE A 139 -0.40 7.81 2.84
C PHE A 139 -1.72 8.21 3.50
N LEU A 140 -2.01 9.50 3.43
CA LEU A 140 -3.28 10.11 3.82
C LEU A 140 -3.93 10.68 2.54
N PRO A 141 -4.71 9.87 1.79
CA PRO A 141 -5.25 10.27 0.50
C PRO A 141 -6.15 11.50 0.58
N ARG A 142 -6.34 12.20 -0.53
CA ARG A 142 -7.34 13.28 -0.60
C ARG A 142 -8.74 12.70 -0.77
N ILE A 143 -9.76 13.43 -0.29
CA ILE A 143 -11.17 13.05 -0.40
C ILE A 143 -11.77 13.74 -1.63
N PHE A 144 -12.41 12.98 -2.51
CA PHE A 144 -13.01 13.46 -3.78
C PHE A 144 -14.55 13.49 -3.73
N THR A 145 -15.14 13.78 -2.57
CA THR A 145 -16.60 13.74 -2.33
C THR A 145 -17.26 15.12 -2.36
N GLY A 146 -16.61 16.13 -2.93
CA GLY A 146 -17.13 17.49 -2.95
C GLY A 146 -18.19 17.73 -4.01
N THR A 147 -19.01 18.76 -3.79
CA THR A 147 -20.00 19.23 -4.77
C THR A 147 -19.41 20.24 -5.75
N THR A 148 -18.25 20.80 -5.43
CA THR A 148 -17.56 21.78 -6.25
C THR A 148 -16.62 21.08 -7.25
N LEU A 149 -16.47 21.67 -8.45
CA LEU A 149 -15.56 21.14 -9.48
C LEU A 149 -14.12 20.93 -8.97
N PRO A 150 -13.51 21.84 -8.20
CA PRO A 150 -12.17 21.62 -7.66
C PRO A 150 -12.10 20.39 -6.76
N GLU A 151 -13.06 20.21 -5.84
CA GLU A 151 -13.04 19.05 -4.94
C GLU A 151 -13.26 17.71 -5.67
N ARG A 152 -14.00 17.71 -6.79
CA ARG A 152 -14.17 16.51 -7.63
C ARG A 152 -12.94 16.18 -8.46
N LEU A 153 -12.13 17.18 -8.82
CA LEU A 153 -10.98 17.04 -9.72
C LEU A 153 -9.65 16.86 -9.01
N ILE A 154 -9.38 17.67 -7.98
CA ILE A 154 -8.11 17.70 -7.24
C ILE A 154 -8.20 17.16 -5.81
N GLY A 155 -9.42 16.88 -5.34
CA GLY A 155 -9.69 16.41 -3.99
C GLY A 155 -9.50 17.49 -2.92
N ARG A 156 -10.03 17.23 -1.73
CA ARG A 156 -9.81 18.04 -0.52
C ARG A 156 -8.84 17.32 0.41
N PRO A 157 -7.90 18.02 1.08
CA PRO A 157 -7.14 17.40 2.15
C PRO A 157 -8.09 16.96 3.28
N GLN A 158 -7.73 15.88 3.98
CA GLN A 158 -8.51 15.37 5.10
C GLN A 158 -8.39 16.27 6.33
N SER A 159 -7.24 16.93 6.48
CA SER A 159 -6.92 17.86 7.55
C SER A 159 -6.14 19.06 6.99
N PRO A 160 -6.36 20.28 7.51
CA PRO A 160 -5.59 21.46 7.13
C PRO A 160 -4.15 21.47 7.68
N ARG A 161 -3.84 20.55 8.61
CA ARG A 161 -2.52 20.38 9.23
C ARG A 161 -2.07 18.92 9.17
N PRO A 162 -0.76 18.62 9.30
CA PRO A 162 -0.31 17.27 9.52
C PRO A 162 -1.10 16.60 10.67
N VAL A 163 -1.51 15.35 10.45
CA VAL A 163 -2.23 14.56 11.45
C VAL A 163 -1.26 13.69 12.23
N LYS A 164 -1.54 13.50 13.52
CA LYS A 164 -0.68 12.72 14.40
C LYS A 164 -1.10 11.26 14.43
N VAL A 165 -0.11 10.38 14.29
CA VAL A 165 -0.30 8.93 14.36
C VAL A 165 0.75 8.27 15.24
N LEU A 166 0.37 7.21 15.96
CA LEU A 166 1.35 6.28 16.56
C LEU A 166 1.51 5.09 15.63
N LEU A 167 2.76 4.71 15.40
CA LEU A 167 3.13 3.55 14.61
C LEU A 167 3.91 2.57 15.48
N ASN A 168 3.65 1.28 15.30
CA ASN A 168 4.50 0.20 15.76
C ASN A 168 4.52 -0.89 14.70
N ALA A 169 5.70 -1.14 14.12
CA ALA A 169 5.89 -2.18 13.11
C ALA A 169 6.54 -3.39 13.77
N GLU A 170 6.07 -4.59 13.44
CA GLU A 170 6.51 -5.84 14.04
C GLU A 170 6.58 -6.94 12.98
N ILE A 171 7.47 -7.90 13.24
CA ILE A 171 7.43 -9.20 12.61
C ILE A 171 6.93 -10.20 13.63
N ARG A 172 5.95 -11.01 13.22
CA ARG A 172 5.52 -12.17 14.01
C ARG A 172 5.71 -13.41 13.18
N GLY A 173 6.28 -14.43 13.80
CA GLY A 173 6.60 -15.69 13.16
C GLY A 173 6.15 -16.88 13.98
N THR A 174 5.85 -17.97 13.29
CA THR A 174 5.59 -19.29 13.91
C THR A 174 6.47 -20.33 13.24
N PHE A 175 7.09 -21.18 14.04
CA PHE A 175 7.80 -22.35 13.54
C PHE A 175 6.82 -23.53 13.46
N LEU A 176 6.72 -24.11 12.27
CA LEU A 176 5.96 -25.30 11.99
C LEU A 176 6.87 -26.53 12.07
N PRO A 177 6.44 -27.59 12.76
CA PRO A 177 7.19 -28.83 12.79
C PRO A 177 7.23 -29.47 11.39
N ASN A 178 8.21 -30.36 11.19
CA ASN A 178 8.46 -30.99 9.89
C ASN A 178 7.32 -31.89 9.42
N ASP A 179 6.51 -32.41 10.35
CA ASP A 179 5.38 -33.29 10.10
C ASP A 179 4.04 -32.54 9.93
N PHE A 180 4.01 -31.20 10.03
CA PHE A 180 2.83 -30.40 9.72
C PHE A 180 2.55 -30.39 8.19
N PRO A 181 1.29 -30.43 7.72
CA PRO A 181 0.04 -30.60 8.46
C PRO A 181 -0.35 -32.07 8.68
N ALA A 182 0.48 -33.04 8.29
CA ALA A 182 0.15 -34.47 8.36
C ALA A 182 -0.09 -34.97 9.79
N ASN A 183 0.55 -34.34 10.77
CA ASN A 183 0.32 -34.57 12.19
C ASN A 183 -0.05 -33.25 12.90
N PRO A 184 -1.33 -32.84 12.86
CA PRO A 184 -1.77 -31.59 13.50
C PRO A 184 -1.75 -31.67 15.04
N ALA A 185 -1.61 -32.86 15.61
CA ALA A 185 -1.44 -33.05 17.06
C ALA A 185 -0.01 -32.80 17.54
N SER A 186 0.94 -32.55 16.62
CA SER A 186 2.30 -32.13 16.96
C SER A 186 2.24 -30.81 17.74
N THR A 187 2.73 -30.80 18.97
CA THR A 187 2.67 -29.63 19.87
C THR A 187 3.89 -28.72 19.77
N ASP A 188 4.82 -29.01 18.85
CA ASP A 188 6.08 -28.26 18.67
C ASP A 188 5.88 -27.01 17.79
N PHE A 189 5.00 -26.12 18.26
CA PHE A 189 4.83 -24.79 17.70
C PHE A 189 5.56 -23.78 18.58
N ASP A 190 6.56 -23.13 17.99
CA ASP A 190 7.23 -21.99 18.61
C ASP A 190 6.82 -20.69 17.93
N GLN A 191 6.86 -19.59 18.67
CA GLN A 191 6.54 -18.26 18.15
C GLN A 191 7.68 -17.28 18.40
N ILE A 192 7.82 -16.32 17.48
CA ILE A 192 8.71 -15.17 17.63
C ILE A 192 7.94 -13.89 17.35
N ASN A 193 8.26 -12.83 18.07
CA ASN A 193 7.81 -11.48 17.77
C ASN A 193 8.97 -10.52 18.06
N TYR A 194 9.21 -9.58 17.15
CA TYR A 194 10.14 -8.50 17.36
C TYR A 194 9.70 -7.24 16.62
N SER A 195 9.93 -6.09 17.25
CA SER A 195 9.65 -4.80 16.64
C SER A 195 10.68 -4.46 15.55
N LEU A 196 10.21 -3.77 14.52
CA LEU A 196 11.02 -3.22 13.45
C LEU A 196 11.29 -1.74 13.73
N ALA A 197 12.47 -1.30 13.31
CA ALA A 197 12.79 0.12 13.35
C ALA A 197 11.85 0.90 12.42
N LEU A 198 11.23 1.95 12.95
CA LEU A 198 10.50 2.91 12.14
C LEU A 198 11.49 3.83 11.43
N ALA A 199 11.22 4.15 10.16
CA ALA A 199 12.08 5.00 9.33
C ALA A 199 12.27 6.41 9.93
N SER A 200 11.29 6.89 10.69
CA SER A 200 11.37 8.17 11.41
C SER A 200 12.21 8.13 12.70
N GLY A 201 12.55 6.93 13.19
CA GLY A 201 13.17 6.73 14.50
C GLY A 201 12.26 7.04 15.70
N LYS A 202 10.96 7.30 15.48
CA LYS A 202 10.00 7.70 16.52
C LYS A 202 8.67 6.99 16.35
N ALA A 203 8.03 6.61 17.45
CA ALA A 203 6.68 6.03 17.42
C ALA A 203 5.60 7.05 17.02
N LEU A 204 5.70 8.27 17.53
CA LEU A 204 4.82 9.38 17.16
C LEU A 204 5.29 10.05 15.88
N ASN A 205 4.40 10.07 14.88
CA ASN A 205 4.66 10.58 13.55
C ASN A 205 3.57 11.58 13.14
N GLU A 206 3.93 12.48 12.22
CA GLU A 206 3.02 13.42 11.60
C GLU A 206 2.95 13.12 10.10
N ILE A 207 1.74 13.03 9.57
CA ILE A 207 1.49 12.76 8.15
C ILE A 207 0.63 13.85 7.53
N GLU A 208 1.09 14.39 6.42
CA GLU A 208 0.34 15.36 5.62
C GLU A 208 -0.60 14.65 4.66
N SER A 209 -1.71 15.32 4.31
CA SER A 209 -2.56 14.86 3.21
C SER A 209 -1.74 14.85 1.92
N GLU A 210 -1.99 13.88 1.05
CA GLU A 210 -1.34 13.83 -0.25
C GLU A 210 -1.50 15.16 -1.01
N PRO A 211 -0.48 15.55 -1.81
CA PRO A 211 -0.58 16.74 -2.64
C PRO A 211 -1.76 16.62 -3.62
N PRO A 212 -2.29 17.75 -4.12
CA PRO A 212 -3.32 17.74 -5.16
C PRO A 212 -2.92 16.85 -6.34
N ARG A 213 -3.80 15.92 -6.72
CA ARG A 213 -3.66 15.06 -7.90
C ARG A 213 -4.91 15.19 -8.75
N ILE A 214 -4.77 15.24 -10.07
CA ILE A 214 -5.93 15.23 -10.96
C ILE A 214 -6.36 13.79 -11.18
N LEU A 215 -7.59 13.47 -10.79
CA LEU A 215 -8.18 12.17 -11.08
C LEU A 215 -8.65 12.15 -12.54
N VAL A 216 -8.02 11.33 -13.37
CA VAL A 216 -8.50 11.05 -14.72
C VAL A 216 -9.47 9.86 -14.63
N PRO A 217 -10.73 9.98 -15.12
CA PRO A 217 -11.66 8.86 -15.15
C PRO A 217 -11.03 7.63 -15.82
N GLY A 218 -11.14 6.46 -15.17
CA GLY A 218 -10.56 5.20 -15.65
C GLY A 218 -9.09 4.94 -15.29
N SER A 219 -8.44 5.84 -14.55
CA SER A 219 -7.06 5.66 -14.05
C SER A 219 -7.03 5.37 -12.56
N SER A 220 -6.29 4.33 -12.14
CA SER A 220 -5.98 4.05 -10.73
C SER A 220 -4.84 4.91 -10.15
N VAL A 221 -4.19 5.72 -11.00
CA VAL A 221 -3.05 6.57 -10.63
C VAL A 221 -3.29 7.98 -11.18
N GLY A 222 -3.76 8.90 -10.32
CA GLY A 222 -3.93 10.30 -10.69
C GLY A 222 -2.59 10.95 -11.09
N LEU A 223 -2.63 11.88 -12.06
CA LEU A 223 -1.44 12.65 -12.42
C LEU A 223 -1.03 13.55 -11.25
N GLU A 224 0.24 13.47 -10.87
CA GLU A 224 0.83 14.28 -9.82
C GLU A 224 1.08 15.70 -10.35
N LEU A 225 0.52 16.70 -9.67
CA LEU A 225 0.75 18.10 -10.02
C LEU A 225 2.01 18.59 -9.33
N THR A 226 2.97 19.11 -10.10
CA THR A 226 4.18 19.73 -9.56
C THR A 226 3.81 20.90 -8.65
N PRO A 227 4.46 21.07 -7.47
CA PRO A 227 4.24 22.22 -6.60
C PRO A 227 4.38 23.54 -7.37
N GLY A 228 3.33 24.37 -7.36
CA GLY A 228 3.26 25.64 -8.08
C GLY A 228 2.64 25.60 -9.49
N ALA A 229 2.29 24.42 -10.02
CA ALA A 229 1.62 24.30 -11.31
C ALA A 229 0.18 24.85 -11.33
N VAL A 230 -0.45 24.97 -10.15
CA VAL A 230 -1.79 25.54 -9.99
C VAL A 230 -1.71 26.63 -8.90
N ARG A 231 -1.78 27.89 -9.32
CA ARG A 231 -1.97 29.03 -8.41
C ARG A 231 -3.47 29.32 -8.32
N MET A 232 -4.13 28.82 -7.28
CA MET A 232 -5.50 29.23 -6.98
C MET A 232 -5.45 30.57 -6.24
N SER A 233 -5.95 31.63 -6.87
CA SER A 233 -6.08 32.93 -6.21
C SER A 233 -7.33 32.93 -5.34
N SER A 234 -7.17 33.22 -4.05
CA SER A 234 -8.28 33.38 -3.12
C SER A 234 -8.98 34.72 -3.33
N ALA A 235 -9.86 34.82 -4.34
CA ALA A 235 -10.88 35.87 -4.40
C ALA A 235 -11.97 35.51 -5.43
N SER A 236 -13.21 35.50 -4.93
CA SER A 236 -14.50 35.76 -5.59
C SER A 236 -14.57 35.75 -7.14
N ASP A 237 -15.53 34.96 -7.65
CA ASP A 237 -16.07 34.94 -9.02
C ASP A 237 -15.27 34.30 -10.16
N SER A 238 -14.30 33.41 -9.86
CA SER A 238 -13.41 32.92 -10.92
C SER A 238 -13.29 31.41 -11.07
N ALA A 239 -14.41 30.67 -10.99
CA ALA A 239 -14.45 29.25 -11.40
C ALA A 239 -13.85 29.03 -12.81
N ALA A 240 -14.01 30.00 -13.72
CA ALA A 240 -13.41 29.99 -15.04
C ALA A 240 -11.89 30.27 -15.05
N ALA A 241 -11.38 31.11 -14.14
CA ALA A 241 -9.93 31.36 -14.03
C ALA A 241 -9.22 30.20 -13.33
N ASP A 242 -9.86 29.61 -12.33
CA ASP A 242 -9.40 28.39 -11.66
C ASP A 242 -9.38 27.19 -12.64
N LEU A 243 -10.42 27.07 -13.48
CA LEU A 243 -10.46 26.09 -14.57
C LEU A 243 -9.39 26.37 -15.64
N GLY A 244 -9.17 27.63 -15.99
CA GLY A 244 -8.13 28.05 -16.94
C GLY A 244 -6.72 27.74 -16.46
N ALA A 245 -6.42 28.00 -15.18
CA ALA A 245 -5.15 27.66 -14.56
C ALA A 245 -4.96 26.14 -14.45
N MET A 246 -6.03 25.39 -14.17
CA MET A 246 -6.04 23.94 -14.12
C MET A 246 -5.80 23.30 -15.50
N ILE A 247 -6.47 23.79 -16.55
CA ILE A 247 -6.26 23.34 -17.93
C ILE A 247 -4.84 23.67 -18.39
N ALA A 248 -4.31 24.85 -18.01
CA ALA A 248 -2.92 25.20 -18.29
C ALA A 248 -1.93 24.23 -17.61
N GLY A 249 -2.17 23.85 -16.36
CA GLY A 249 -1.38 22.84 -15.65
C GLY A 249 -1.45 21.44 -16.28
N LEU A 250 -2.63 21.04 -16.78
CA LEU A 250 -2.83 19.81 -17.55
C LEU A 250 -2.08 19.82 -18.88
N MET A 251 -2.09 20.96 -19.59
CA MET A 251 -1.35 21.10 -20.85
C MET A 251 0.16 21.02 -20.62
N VAL A 252 0.69 21.67 -19.58
CA VAL A 252 2.13 21.64 -19.25
C VAL A 252 2.60 20.24 -18.85
N SER A 253 1.79 19.49 -18.09
CA SER A 253 2.13 18.10 -17.71
C SER A 253 1.94 17.10 -18.85
N SER A 254 1.01 17.34 -19.78
CA SER A 254 0.76 16.45 -20.93
C SER A 254 1.78 16.61 -22.08
N ASN A 255 2.35 17.81 -22.26
CA ASN A 255 3.32 18.08 -23.33
C ASN A 255 4.64 17.29 -23.17
N GLY A 256 4.91 16.74 -21.98
CA GLY A 256 6.07 15.86 -21.75
C GLY A 256 5.82 14.36 -22.00
N ASN A 257 4.54 13.92 -22.05
CA ASN A 257 4.17 12.50 -22.01
C ASN A 257 3.31 12.02 -23.20
N GLY A 258 3.09 12.85 -24.22
CA GLY A 258 2.38 12.44 -25.44
C GLY A 258 0.91 12.05 -25.23
N ALA A 259 0.27 12.57 -24.19
CA ALA A 259 -1.15 12.28 -23.94
C ALA A 259 -2.01 12.84 -25.08
N ASN A 260 -2.81 11.97 -25.70
CA ASN A 260 -3.68 12.31 -26.83
C ASN A 260 -4.76 13.31 -26.37
N LEU A 261 -4.81 14.49 -27.01
CA LEU A 261 -5.78 15.57 -26.73
C LEU A 261 -7.23 15.07 -26.78
N GLU A 262 -7.50 14.03 -27.57
CA GLU A 262 -8.82 13.38 -27.65
C GLU A 262 -9.20 12.67 -26.35
N SER A 263 -8.25 12.01 -25.68
CA SER A 263 -8.49 11.34 -24.40
C SER A 263 -8.77 12.35 -23.30
N LEU A 264 -8.10 13.50 -23.37
CA LEU A 264 -8.31 14.57 -22.41
C LEU A 264 -9.65 15.28 -22.64
N ASN A 265 -10.01 15.57 -23.90
CA ASN A 265 -11.33 16.10 -24.26
C ASN A 265 -12.47 15.15 -23.84
N ARG A 266 -12.28 13.84 -23.99
CA ARG A 266 -13.25 12.84 -23.54
C ARG A 266 -13.43 12.88 -22.02
N SER A 267 -12.32 12.96 -21.28
CA SER A 267 -12.33 13.07 -19.82
C SER A 267 -12.99 14.36 -19.34
N LEU A 268 -12.79 15.47 -20.05
CA LEU A 268 -13.45 16.75 -19.76
C LEU A 268 -14.96 16.70 -20.04
N ALA A 269 -15.36 16.06 -21.15
CA ALA A 269 -16.77 15.88 -21.50
C ALA A 269 -17.50 14.95 -20.51
N GLU A 270 -16.86 13.89 -20.02
CA GLU A 270 -17.41 13.01 -18.98
C GLU A 270 -17.61 13.72 -17.63
N LEU A 271 -16.92 14.83 -17.41
CA LEU A 271 -17.04 15.67 -16.22
C LEU A 271 -18.04 16.83 -16.42
N ASP A 272 -18.78 16.84 -17.53
CA ASP A 272 -19.73 17.90 -17.91
C ASP A 272 -19.08 19.29 -17.94
N LEU A 273 -17.77 19.33 -18.26
CA LEU A 273 -17.04 20.57 -18.44
C LEU A 273 -17.18 21.00 -19.90
N PRO A 274 -17.77 22.18 -20.21
CA PRO A 274 -18.03 22.62 -21.58
C PRO A 274 -16.77 23.21 -22.23
N VAL A 275 -15.67 22.44 -22.22
CA VAL A 275 -14.38 22.85 -22.79
C VAL A 275 -13.89 21.77 -23.75
N THR A 276 -13.74 22.16 -25.02
CA THR A 276 -13.14 21.33 -26.06
C THR A 276 -11.83 21.95 -26.51
N MET A 277 -10.72 21.23 -26.35
CA MET A 277 -9.42 21.66 -26.84
C MET A 277 -9.19 21.17 -28.26
N ARG A 278 -8.69 22.06 -29.14
CA ARG A 278 -8.31 21.74 -30.51
C ARG A 278 -6.81 21.97 -30.66
N GLY A 279 -6.11 21.00 -31.23
CA GLY A 279 -4.73 21.21 -31.68
C GLY A 279 -4.71 22.28 -32.78
N MET A 280 -3.70 23.14 -32.77
CA MET A 280 -3.41 24.06 -33.87
C MET A 280 -2.83 23.30 -35.06
#